data_AF-A0A7W1VXL2-F1
#
_entry.id   AF-A0A7W1VXL2-F1
#
_cell.length_a   1.000
_cell.length_b   1.000
_cell.length_c   1.000
_cell.angle_alpha   90.00
_cell.angle_beta   90.00
_cell.angle_gamma   90.00
#
_symmetry.space_group_name_H-M   'P 1'
#
loop_
_entity.id
_entity.type
_entity.pdbx_description
1 polymer ?
#
loop_
_entity_poly.entity_id
_entity_poly.type
_entity_poly.pdbx_seq_one_letter_code
_entity_poly.pdbx_strand_id
1 'polypeptide(L)'
;VYVTAFYTDEIPVSGGPESFGGLPGMILGLGIPRLHATWFAKKIINKPPADGVFAFPSKGKSISRNGLEAVLQKSLKDWGKDAQKNIWWTLL
;
A
#
# COMPACT_ATOMS: atom_id res chain seq x y z
N VAL A 1 -3.20 19.67 -11.62
CA VAL A 1 -3.94 18.39 -11.68
C VAL A 1 -4.93 18.40 -10.55
N TYR A 2 -6.21 18.12 -10.80
CA TYR A 2 -7.22 18.03 -9.75
C TYR A 2 -7.80 16.62 -9.70
N VAL A 3 -8.26 16.24 -8.52
CA VAL A 3 -8.91 14.96 -8.23
C VAL A 3 -10.15 15.31 -7.43
N THR A 4 -11.30 14.72 -7.81
CA THR A 4 -12.55 14.91 -7.08
C THR A 4 -12.79 13.67 -6.23
N ALA A 5 -12.87 13.84 -4.91
CA ALA A 5 -13.12 12.76 -3.97
C ALA A 5 -14.43 13.01 -3.19
N PHE A 6 -15.23 11.96 -3.04
CA PHE A 6 -16.43 11.94 -2.21
C PHE A 6 -16.16 11.05 -1.00
N TYR A 7 -16.22 11.64 0.20
CA TYR A 7 -15.93 10.96 1.47
C TYR A 7 -17.13 10.99 2.41
N THR A 8 -17.13 10.08 3.38
CA THR A 8 -18.12 10.04 4.48
C THR A 8 -17.38 10.04 5.82
N ASP A 9 -17.86 10.84 6.77
CA ASP A 9 -17.34 10.95 8.14
C ASP A 9 -17.91 9.87 9.09
N GLU A 10 -18.98 9.17 8.69
CA GLU A 10 -19.54 8.04 9.46
C GLU A 10 -18.55 6.88 9.64
N ILE A 11 -17.58 6.76 8.74
CA ILE A 11 -16.50 5.77 8.81
C ILE A 11 -15.19 6.52 9.11
N PRO A 12 -14.73 6.56 10.38
CA PRO A 12 -13.66 7.45 10.83
C PRO A 12 -12.24 7.01 10.43
N VAL A 13 -12.12 6.03 9.53
CA VAL A 13 -10.83 5.59 8.98
C VAL A 13 -10.54 6.34 7.69
N SER A 14 -9.46 7.12 7.70
CA SER A 14 -8.92 7.75 6.51
C SER A 14 -8.36 6.67 5.57
N GLY A 15 -9.02 6.47 4.44
CA GLY A 15 -8.58 5.56 3.39
C GLY A 15 -9.47 5.63 2.16
N GLY A 16 -8.99 5.11 1.04
CA GLY A 16 -9.66 5.23 -0.25
C GLY A 16 -9.01 4.37 -1.34
N PRO A 17 -9.65 4.27 -2.52
CA PRO A 17 -9.06 3.59 -3.68
C PRO A 17 -7.76 4.30 -4.11
N GLU A 18 -6.80 3.55 -4.68
CA GLU A 18 -5.49 4.05 -5.15
C GLU A 18 -4.61 4.71 -4.05
N SER A 19 -4.70 4.24 -2.81
CA SER A 19 -3.95 4.82 -1.66
C SER A 19 -4.24 6.30 -1.40
N PHE A 20 -5.36 6.83 -1.91
CA PHE A 20 -5.84 8.14 -1.51
C PHE A 20 -6.33 8.11 -0.06
N GLY A 21 -5.93 9.11 0.72
CA GLY A 21 -6.28 9.26 2.13
C GLY A 21 -5.97 10.67 2.62
N GLY A 22 -6.14 10.91 3.92
CA GLY A 22 -5.90 12.20 4.56
C GLY A 22 -7.16 13.06 4.76
N LEU A 23 -8.33 12.56 4.36
CA LEU A 23 -9.62 13.18 4.68
C LEU A 23 -10.15 12.63 6.02
N PRO A 24 -11.00 13.40 6.75
CA PRO A 24 -11.56 12.97 8.05
C PRO A 24 -12.44 11.72 8.03
N GLY A 25 -12.56 11.05 6.88
CA GLY A 25 -13.36 9.86 6.72
C GLY A 25 -12.98 9.08 5.45
N MET A 26 -13.70 7.99 5.19
CA MET A 26 -13.39 7.09 4.08
C MET A 26 -13.85 7.67 2.73
N ILE A 27 -12.98 7.60 1.73
CA ILE A 27 -13.28 7.98 0.35
C ILE A 27 -14.05 6.84 -0.32
N LEU A 28 -15.29 7.10 -0.71
CA LEU A 28 -16.19 6.16 -1.39
C LEU A 28 -16.34 6.44 -2.87
N GLY A 29 -15.93 7.63 -3.32
CA GLY A 29 -15.95 8.02 -4.72
C GLY A 29 -14.67 8.77 -5.09
N LEU A 30 -14.06 8.43 -6.22
CA LEU A 30 -12.86 9.07 -6.72
C LEU A 30 -12.94 9.24 -8.24
N GLY A 31 -12.87 10.48 -8.71
CA GLY A 31 -12.78 10.82 -10.12
C GLY A 31 -11.43 11.43 -10.45
N ILE A 32 -10.68 10.79 -11.35
CA ILE A 32 -9.40 11.31 -11.85
C ILE A 32 -9.55 11.57 -13.36
N PRO A 33 -9.85 12.82 -13.77
CA PRO A 33 -10.08 13.16 -15.17
C PRO A 33 -8.89 12.81 -16.07
N ARG A 34 -7.66 12.97 -15.57
CA ARG A 34 -6.43 12.67 -16.32
C ARG A 34 -6.25 11.18 -16.64
N LEU A 35 -6.78 10.30 -15.81
CA LEU A 35 -6.71 8.84 -16.00
C LEU A 35 -7.96 8.29 -16.67
N HIS A 36 -8.95 9.15 -16.98
CA HIS A 36 -10.30 8.73 -17.41
C HIS A 36 -10.90 7.64 -16.50
N ALA A 37 -10.51 7.63 -15.22
CA ALA A 37 -10.87 6.62 -14.25
C ALA A 37 -11.78 7.21 -13.20
N THR A 38 -12.88 6.52 -12.92
CA THR A 38 -13.82 6.88 -11.86
C THR A 38 -14.15 5.64 -11.06
N TRP A 39 -13.89 5.67 -9.75
CA TRP A 39 -14.18 4.58 -8.82
C TRP A 39 -15.28 5.01 -7.86
N PHE A 40 -16.30 4.16 -7.73
CA PHE A 40 -17.37 4.36 -6.75
C PHE A 40 -17.63 3.05 -5.99
N ALA A 41 -17.80 3.17 -4.67
CA ALA A 41 -18.20 2.08 -3.81
C ALA A 41 -19.66 1.69 -4.10
N LYS A 42 -19.89 0.44 -4.53
CA LYS A 42 -21.25 -0.08 -4.78
C LYS A 42 -21.92 -0.64 -3.52
N LYS A 43 -21.13 -1.18 -2.60
CA LYS A 43 -21.62 -1.81 -1.37
C LYS A 43 -20.55 -1.72 -0.30
N ILE A 44 -20.94 -1.28 0.89
CA ILE A 44 -20.10 -1.31 2.08
C ILE A 44 -20.65 -2.40 3.00
N ILE A 45 -19.78 -3.29 3.45
CA ILE A 45 -20.12 -4.35 4.40
C ILE A 45 -19.16 -4.19 5.57
N ASN A 46 -19.68 -3.74 6.72
CA ASN A 46 -18.92 -3.72 7.95
C ASN A 46 -18.98 -5.12 8.58
N LYS A 47 -18.00 -5.95 8.29
CA LYS A 47 -17.82 -7.26 8.93
C LYS A 47 -16.50 -7.25 9.67
N PRO A 48 -16.45 -7.81 10.89
CA PRO A 48 -15.17 -8.10 11.52
C PRO A 48 -14.37 -9.00 10.58
N PRO A 49 -13.04 -8.82 10.48
CA PRO A 49 -12.20 -9.73 9.72
C PRO A 49 -12.37 -11.13 10.28
N ALA A 50 -12.52 -12.13 9.41
CA ALA A 50 -12.55 -13.52 9.86
C ALA A 50 -11.20 -13.88 10.49
N ASP A 51 -11.24 -14.68 11.56
CA ASP A 51 -10.04 -15.14 12.24
C ASP A 51 -9.09 -15.83 11.24
N GLY A 52 -7.85 -15.34 11.17
CA GLY A 52 -6.82 -15.89 10.28
C GLY A 52 -6.69 -15.23 8.89
N VAL A 53 -7.51 -14.24 8.51
CA VAL A 53 -7.31 -13.48 7.25
C VAL A 53 -6.04 -12.64 7.30
N PHE A 54 -5.73 -12.09 8.48
CA PHE A 54 -4.45 -11.43 8.76
C PHE A 54 -3.46 -12.42 9.39
N ALA A 55 -3.39 -13.64 8.87
CA ALA A 55 -2.29 -14.53 9.20
C ALA A 55 -1.00 -13.88 8.65
N PHE A 56 -0.13 -13.42 9.57
CA PHE A 56 1.24 -13.10 9.18
C PHE A 56 1.81 -14.32 8.44
N PRO A 57 2.49 -14.12 7.30
CA PRO A 57 3.11 -15.22 6.60
C PRO A 57 4.11 -15.88 7.54
N SER A 58 3.75 -17.05 8.09
CA SER A 58 4.60 -17.85 8.97
C SER A 58 5.85 -18.38 8.26
N LYS A 59 5.90 -18.23 6.93
CA LYS A 59 7.05 -18.53 6.06
C LYS A 59 8.05 -17.38 5.96
N GLY A 60 7.95 -16.34 6.78
CA GLY A 60 9.02 -15.37 6.93
C GLY A 60 10.17 -15.98 7.73
N LYS A 61 11.31 -16.25 7.09
CA LYS A 61 12.54 -16.48 7.86
C LYS A 61 12.84 -15.20 8.62
N SER A 62 12.99 -15.29 9.94
CA SER A 62 13.59 -14.18 10.70
C SER A 62 15.02 -14.02 10.20
N ILE A 63 15.24 -12.97 9.41
CA ILE A 63 16.56 -12.62 8.88
C ILE A 63 17.08 -11.41 9.63
N SER A 64 18.36 -11.46 10.02
CA SER A 64 19.03 -10.26 10.53
C SER A 64 19.25 -9.27 9.39
N ARG A 65 19.55 -8.01 9.74
CA ARG A 65 19.85 -6.95 8.76
C ARG A 65 20.90 -7.38 7.73
N ASN A 66 21.93 -8.11 8.15
CA ASN A 66 22.97 -8.63 7.28
C ASN A 66 22.45 -9.73 6.33
N GLY A 67 21.50 -10.55 6.79
CA GLY A 67 20.83 -11.55 5.96
C GLY A 67 19.92 -10.91 4.90
N LEU A 68 19.24 -9.81 5.24
CA LEU A 68 18.45 -9.02 4.30
C LEU A 68 19.34 -8.38 3.24
N GLU A 69 20.48 -7.81 3.62
CA GLU A 69 21.45 -7.24 2.67
C GLU A 69 21.92 -8.29 1.66
N ALA A 70 22.28 -9.50 2.11
CA ALA A 70 22.74 -10.57 1.23
C ALA A 70 21.64 -11.03 0.23
N VAL A 71 20.38 -11.07 0.67
CA VAL A 71 19.24 -11.39 -0.20
C VAL A 71 19.02 -10.27 -1.23
N LEU A 72 19.06 -9.01 -0.80
CA LEU A 72 18.88 -7.86 -1.68
C LEU A 72 20.01 -7.75 -2.71
N GLN A 73 21.28 -7.95 -2.30
CA GLN A 73 22.42 -7.98 -3.22
C GLN A 73 22.29 -9.10 -4.26
N LYS A 74 21.77 -10.26 -3.88
CA LYS A 74 21.52 -11.38 -4.80
C LYS A 74 20.39 -11.07 -5.78
N SER A 75 19.27 -10.52 -5.30
CA SER A 75 18.10 -10.21 -6.12
C SER A 75 18.31 -9.02 -7.06
N LEU A 76 19.15 -8.06 -6.68
CA LEU A 76 19.40 -6.84 -7.45
C LEU A 76 20.72 -6.90 -8.24
N LYS A 77 21.30 -8.10 -8.42
CA LYS A 77 22.59 -8.28 -9.12
C LYS A 77 22.61 -7.70 -10.53
N ASP A 78 21.49 -7.80 -11.26
CA ASP A 78 21.38 -7.36 -12.65
C ASP A 78 21.07 -5.85 -12.79
N TRP A 79 20.88 -5.15 -11.67
CA TRP A 79 20.45 -3.74 -11.65
C TRP A 79 21.61 -2.74 -11.61
N GLY A 80 22.86 -3.22 -11.71
CA GLY A 80 24.04 -2.36 -11.88
C GLY A 80 24.23 -1.33 -10.75
N LYS A 81 24.53 -0.07 -11.11
CA LYS A 81 24.83 1.00 -10.14
C LYS A 81 23.61 1.39 -9.29
N ASP A 82 22.41 1.23 -9.83
CA ASP A 82 21.16 1.55 -9.14
C ASP A 82 20.83 0.53 -8.04
N ALA A 83 21.33 -0.70 -8.16
CA ALA A 83 21.20 -1.73 -7.13
C ALA A 83 21.76 -1.26 -5.77
N GLN A 84 23.01 -0.77 -5.77
CA GLN A 84 23.71 -0.33 -4.56
C GLN A 84 22.99 0.85 -3.88
N LYS A 85 22.53 1.82 -4.68
CA LYS A 85 21.75 2.96 -4.18
C LYS A 85 20.44 2.50 -3.54
N ASN A 86 19.69 1.62 -4.19
CA ASN A 86 18.40 1.13 -3.71
C ASN A 86 18.55 0.25 -2.45
N ILE A 87 19.60 -0.58 -2.39
CA ILE A 87 19.94 -1.36 -1.20
C ILE A 87 20.24 -0.42 -0.03
N TRP A 88 21.04 0.63 -0.25
CA TRP A 88 21.37 1.61 0.79
C TRP A 88 20.12 2.30 1.35
N TRP A 89 19.20 2.76 0.49
CA TRP A 89 17.93 3.35 0.92
C TRP A 89 17.01 2.38 1.65
N THR A 90 17.02 1.10 1.28
CA THR A 90 16.17 0.08 1.90
C THR A 90 16.69 -0.36 3.27
N LEU A 91 18.01 -0.26 3.49
CA LEU A 91 18.65 -0.66 4.73
C LEU A 91 18.80 0.48 5.74
N LEU A 92 18.48 1.74 5.38
CA LEU A 92 18.59 2.91 6.24
C LEU A 92 17.45 2.96 7.26
#